data_AF-A0A519LM59-F1
#
_entry.id   AF-A0A519LM59-F1
#
_cell.length_a   1.000
_cell.length_b   1.000
_cell.length_c   1.000
_cell.angle_alpha   90.00
_cell.angle_beta   90.00
_cell.angle_gamma   90.00
#
_symmetry.space_group_name_H-M   'P 1'
#
loop_
_entity.id
_entity.type
_entity.pdbx_description
1 polymer ?
#
loop_
_entity_poly.entity_id
_entity_poly.type
_entity_poly.pdbx_seq_one_letter_code
_entity_poly.pdbx_strand_id
1 'polypeptide(L)'
;MKLLNKRNKNYAQIFELFTEESWSENSKKYNKNISLLFSGKKNEIFIDAKENTITYFIGLGKSNLQNFEFQQVAMKFSQSQKKNFQAVSTL
;
A
#
# COMPACT_ATOMS: atom_id res chain seq x y z
N MET A 1 -0.67 5.13 -30.41
CA MET A 1 -0.72 4.36 -29.14
C MET A 1 -2.17 3.96 -28.89
N LYS A 2 -2.51 2.67 -28.91
CA LYS A 2 -3.89 2.19 -28.67
C LYS A 2 -4.03 1.87 -27.18
N LEU A 3 -4.82 2.66 -26.45
CA LEU A 3 -5.15 2.39 -25.05
C LEU A 3 -6.21 1.27 -25.02
N LEU A 4 -5.85 0.12 -24.49
CA LEU A 4 -6.74 -1.04 -24.35
C LEU A 4 -7.11 -1.20 -22.88
N ASN A 5 -8.40 -1.08 -22.54
CA ASN A 5 -8.89 -1.28 -21.19
C ASN A 5 -9.14 -2.79 -20.93
N LYS A 6 -8.09 -3.54 -20.55
CA LYS A 6 -8.24 -4.93 -20.07
C LYS A 6 -8.77 -4.91 -18.64
N ARG A 7 -10.10 -4.85 -18.49
CA ARG A 7 -10.80 -4.76 -17.18
C ARG A 7 -10.76 -6.04 -16.33
N ASN A 8 -10.38 -7.20 -16.89
CA ASN A 8 -10.53 -8.51 -16.25
C ASN A 8 -9.20 -9.27 -16.07
N LYS A 9 -8.16 -8.60 -15.56
CA LYS A 9 -6.93 -9.30 -15.17
C LYS A 9 -6.89 -9.39 -13.65
N ASN A 10 -6.71 -10.59 -13.12
CA ASN A 10 -6.44 -10.79 -11.70
C ASN A 10 -5.02 -10.31 -11.42
N TYR A 11 -4.88 -9.20 -10.71
CA TYR A 11 -3.59 -8.69 -10.24
C TYR A 11 -3.33 -9.26 -8.85
N ALA A 12 -2.09 -9.70 -8.60
CA ALA A 12 -1.68 -10.06 -7.26
C ALA A 12 -1.54 -8.77 -6.43
N GLN A 13 -2.21 -8.74 -5.28
CA GLN A 13 -2.23 -7.59 -4.38
C GLN A 13 -1.30 -7.88 -3.20
N ILE A 14 -0.29 -7.02 -3.02
CA ILE A 14 0.74 -7.17 -1.99
C ILE A 14 0.60 -5.99 -1.04
N PHE A 15 0.58 -6.27 0.27
CA PHE A 15 0.53 -5.25 1.31
C PHE A 15 1.87 -5.24 2.05
N GLU A 16 2.60 -4.14 1.93
CA GLU A 16 3.87 -3.93 2.64
C GLU A 16 3.66 -2.83 3.69
N LEU A 17 3.93 -3.16 4.95
CA LEU A 17 3.77 -2.24 6.07
C LEU A 17 5.14 -1.76 6.56
N PHE A 18 5.26 -0.46 6.72
CA PHE A 18 6.53 0.17 7.11
C PHE A 18 6.34 1.12 8.29
N THR A 19 7.31 1.13 9.19
CA THR A 19 7.53 2.23 10.11
C THR A 19 8.49 3.23 9.46
N GLU A 20 8.58 4.44 10.00
CA GLU A 20 9.53 5.45 9.51
C GLU A 20 10.99 4.93 9.60
N GLU A 21 11.30 4.19 10.67
CA GLU A 21 12.62 3.60 10.89
C GLU A 21 12.89 2.46 9.89
N SER A 22 11.95 1.53 9.73
CA SER A 22 12.13 0.42 8.79
C SER A 22 12.19 0.90 7.34
N TRP A 23 11.47 1.98 7.01
CA TRP A 23 11.57 2.60 5.70
C TRP A 23 12.91 3.28 5.47
N SER A 24 13.43 4.03 6.45
CA SER A 24 14.75 4.67 6.35
C SER A 24 15.86 3.68 5.99
N GLU A 25 15.82 2.47 6.57
CA GLU A 25 16.78 1.41 6.30
C GLU A 25 16.57 0.72 4.94
N ASN A 26 15.31 0.52 4.53
CA ASN A 26 14.99 -0.30 3.36
C ASN A 26 14.68 0.49 2.08
N SER A 27 14.42 1.80 2.16
CA SER A 27 14.02 2.66 1.04
C SER A 27 14.95 2.56 -0.17
N LYS A 28 16.26 2.38 0.06
CA LYS A 28 17.29 2.22 -0.98
C LYS A 28 17.08 0.99 -1.87
N LYS A 29 16.34 -0.02 -1.42
CA LYS A 29 16.02 -1.23 -2.19
C LYS A 29 14.87 -1.00 -3.18
N TYR A 30 14.13 0.08 -3.02
CA TYR A 30 12.99 0.44 -3.88
C TYR A 30 13.42 1.42 -4.96
N ASN A 31 12.55 1.62 -5.96
CA ASN A 31 12.86 2.58 -7.01
C ASN A 31 12.97 4.01 -6.43
N LYS A 32 13.71 4.88 -7.14
CA LYS A 32 13.97 6.25 -6.72
C LYS A 32 12.69 7.08 -6.47
N ASN A 33 11.63 6.84 -7.24
CA ASN A 33 10.38 7.59 -7.11
C ASN A 33 9.60 7.17 -5.86
N ILE A 34 9.52 5.87 -5.56
CA ILE A 34 8.89 5.35 -4.34
C ILE A 34 9.66 5.85 -3.13
N SER A 35 11.00 5.74 -3.16
CA SER A 35 11.87 6.26 -2.10
C SER A 35 11.71 7.76 -1.85
N LEU A 36 11.29 8.54 -2.85
CA LEU A 36 11.09 9.99 -2.73
C LEU A 36 9.68 10.36 -2.25
N LEU A 37 8.68 9.58 -2.64
CA LEU A 37 7.27 9.90 -2.45
C LEU A 37 6.62 9.21 -1.22
N PHE A 38 7.26 8.17 -0.69
CA PHE A 38 6.82 7.47 0.51
C PHE A 38 7.83 7.66 1.64
N SER A 39 7.35 7.80 2.88
CA SER A 39 8.18 8.06 4.07
C SER A 39 7.90 7.15 5.26
N GLY A 40 6.87 6.31 5.20
CA GLY A 40 6.47 5.44 6.30
C GLY A 40 5.63 6.14 7.38
N LYS A 41 5.19 7.38 7.15
CA LYS A 41 4.41 8.17 8.11
C LYS A 41 3.07 7.52 8.40
N LYS A 42 2.53 7.77 9.60
CA LYS A 42 1.24 7.20 10.02
C LYS A 42 0.12 7.55 9.04
N ASN A 43 -0.57 6.53 8.55
CA ASN A 43 -1.66 6.61 7.55
C ASN A 43 -1.23 7.05 6.14
N GLU A 44 0.08 7.07 5.86
CA GLU A 44 0.58 7.29 4.51
C GLU A 44 0.30 6.04 3.67
N ILE A 45 -0.19 6.23 2.45
CA ILE A 45 -0.48 5.14 1.52
C ILE A 45 0.14 5.49 0.18
N PHE A 46 0.95 4.59 -0.35
CA PHE A 46 1.49 4.70 -1.71
C PHE A 46 1.20 3.42 -2.48
N ILE A 47 0.89 3.53 -3.77
CA ILE A 47 0.49 2.40 -4.61
C ILE A 47 1.45 2.30 -5.79
N ASP A 48 2.15 1.17 -5.88
CA ASP A 48 2.97 0.81 -7.04
C ASP A 48 2.19 -0.21 -7.88
N ALA A 49 1.68 0.24 -9.04
CA ALA A 49 0.92 -0.60 -9.96
C ALA A 49 1.81 -1.01 -11.15
N LYS A 50 2.05 -2.31 -11.28
CA LYS A 50 2.82 -2.94 -12.36
C LYS A 50 1.91 -3.85 -13.20
N GLU A 51 2.44 -4.40 -14.28
CA GLU A 51 1.64 -5.19 -15.26
C GLU A 51 0.85 -6.37 -14.68
N ASN A 52 1.33 -6.96 -13.58
CA ASN A 52 0.72 -8.14 -12.94
C ASN A 52 0.51 -7.99 -11.42
N THR A 53 1.01 -6.93 -10.82
CA THR A 53 1.04 -6.75 -9.36
C THR A 53 0.63 -5.34 -8.97
N ILE A 54 -0.09 -5.24 -7.87
CA ILE A 54 -0.41 -3.98 -7.20
C ILE A 54 0.16 -4.07 -5.79
N THR A 55 1.18 -3.28 -5.50
CA THR A 55 1.80 -3.22 -4.16
C THR A 55 1.31 -1.97 -3.43
N TYR A 56 0.68 -2.17 -2.28
CA TYR A 56 0.27 -1.13 -1.36
C TYR A 56 1.33 -0.97 -0.27
N PHE A 57 1.95 0.21 -0.22
CA PHE A 57 2.84 0.62 0.85
C PHE A 57 2.02 1.36 1.90
N ILE A 58 2.03 0.87 3.14
CA ILE A 58 1.24 1.41 4.24
C ILE A 58 2.18 1.89 5.35
N GLY A 59 2.13 3.18 5.63
CA GLY A 59 2.91 3.82 6.68
C GLY A 59 2.22 3.70 8.04
N LEU A 60 2.94 3.12 9.00
CA LEU A 60 2.50 2.95 10.37
C LEU A 60 2.93 4.13 11.25
N GLY A 61 3.96 4.88 10.87
CA GLY A 61 4.58 5.92 11.69
C GLY A 61 5.77 5.38 12.48
N LYS A 62 5.94 5.80 13.73
CA LYS A 62 7.08 5.43 14.57
C LYS A 62 7.02 3.98 15.04
N SER A 63 8.18 3.39 15.30
CA SER A 63 8.37 2.00 15.75
C SER A 63 7.65 1.60 17.04
N ASN A 64 7.38 2.54 17.95
CA ASN A 64 6.70 2.27 19.23
C ASN A 64 5.16 2.28 19.10
N LEU A 65 4.63 1.47 18.19
CA LEU A 65 3.19 1.37 17.92
C LEU A 65 2.47 0.47 18.91
N GLN A 66 1.36 0.95 19.44
CA GLN A 66 0.44 0.12 20.22
C GLN A 66 -0.57 -0.60 19.33
N ASN A 67 -1.12 -1.73 19.79
CA ASN A 67 -2.09 -2.54 19.03
C ASN A 67 -3.28 -1.73 18.48
N PHE A 68 -3.78 -0.76 19.26
CA PHE A 68 -4.89 0.08 18.82
C PHE A 68 -4.51 0.98 17.63
N GLU A 69 -3.25 1.36 17.47
CA GLU A 69 -2.80 2.20 16.37
C GLU A 69 -2.74 1.43 15.06
N PHE A 70 -2.34 0.16 15.09
CA PHE A 70 -2.45 -0.74 13.94
C PHE A 70 -3.89 -0.85 13.46
N GLN A 71 -4.84 -1.03 14.38
CA GLN A 71 -6.26 -1.09 14.05
C GLN A 71 -6.77 0.21 13.43
N GLN A 72 -6.35 1.37 13.95
CA GLN A 72 -6.72 2.67 13.36
C GLN A 72 -6.19 2.83 11.93
N VAL A 73 -4.92 2.49 11.69
CA VAL A 73 -4.32 2.56 10.35
C VAL A 73 -5.02 1.59 9.39
N ALA A 74 -5.24 0.35 9.81
CA ALA A 74 -5.92 -0.66 9.00
C ALA A 74 -7.36 -0.24 8.66
N MET A 75 -8.09 0.31 9.63
CA MET A 75 -9.47 0.78 9.43
C MET A 75 -9.50 1.96 8.46
N LYS A 76 -8.60 2.93 8.61
CA LYS A 76 -8.50 4.06 7.68
C LYS A 76 -8.12 3.60 6.27
N PHE A 77 -7.16 2.69 6.15
CA PHE A 77 -6.78 2.08 4.88
C PHE A 77 -7.99 1.42 4.20
N SER A 78 -8.65 0.50 4.91
CA SER A 78 -9.82 -0.23 4.42
C SER A 78 -10.92 0.71 3.91
N GLN A 79 -11.24 1.75 4.69
CA GLN A 79 -12.27 2.72 4.29
C GLN A 79 -11.84 3.58 3.09
N SER A 80 -10.58 3.99 3.02
CA SER A 80 -10.07 4.80 1.91
C SER A 80 -10.03 4.03 0.59
N GLN A 81 -9.71 2.74 0.64
CA GLN A 81 -9.56 1.88 -0.53
C GLN A 81 -10.80 1.03 -0.82
N LYS A 82 -11.87 1.15 -0.02
CA LYS A 82 -13.12 0.39 -0.16
C LYS A 82 -13.70 0.41 -1.56
N LYS A 83 -13.56 1.52 -2.30
CA LYS A 83 -14.06 1.66 -3.68
C LYS A 83 -13.19 0.92 -4.71
N ASN A 84 -11.93 0.65 -4.36
CA ASN A 84 -10.93 0.04 -5.24
C ASN A 84 -10.89 -1.49 -5.07
N PHE A 85 -11.33 -1.99 -3.91
CA PHE A 85 -11.56 -3.42 -3.70
C PHE A 85 -12.95 -3.81 -4.21
N GLN A 86 -13.01 -4.70 -5.19
CA GLN A 86 -14.28 -5.35 -5.55
C GLN A 86 -14.61 -6.39 -4.47
N ALA A 87 -15.82 -6.32 -3.93
CA ALA A 87 -16.35 -7.40 -3.12
C ALA A 87 -16.50 -8.63 -4.02
N VAL A 88 -15.62 -9.61 -3.84
CA VAL A 88 -15.80 -10.93 -4.44
C VAL A 88 -16.87 -11.62 -3.62
N SER A 89 -17.90 -12.15 -4.29
CA SER A 89 -18.94 -12.94 -3.62
C SER A 89 -18.29 -14.13 -2.93
N THR A 90 -18.34 -14.16 -1.61
CA THR A 90 -18.00 -15.35 -0.82
C THR A 90 -19.26 -16.23 -0.80
N LEU A 91 -19.39 -17.06 -1.83
CA LEU A 91 -20.35 -18.18 -1.85
C LEU A 91 -19.97 -19.20 -0.76
#